data_AF-A0A8B7C6S5-F1
#
_entry.id   AF-A0A8B7C6S5-F1
#
_cell.length_a   1.000
_cell.length_b   1.000
_cell.length_c   1.000
_cell.angle_alpha   90.00
_cell.angle_beta   90.00
_cell.angle_gamma   90.00
#
_symmetry.space_group_name_H-M   'P 1'
#
loop_
_entity.id
_entity.type
_entity.pdbx_description
1 polymer ?
#
loop_
_entity_poly.entity_id
_entity_poly.type
_entity_poly.pdbx_seq_one_letter_code
_entity_poly.pdbx_strand_id
1 'polypeptide(L)'
;MACYLFPAAIVAPRSSPLPRFAHHRIRAQKPSISNPKRLSSVVSSGRFGWDDVLRVGEGNQEDDDPSDLRGYFEKVRACNRGSEKQSEFVPFVVEDQIVGYIHRGFIEHLRKFQDVFTIVSGNNGCYIGDRVTLHSSLKKPEDKTRAVGDAITCLGKLIPGIRNELYPVTSSFGMPVFFSLERAAAPYFGIKAYGVHMNGYVERDGQQFLWIGKRSDMKPTFPGMLDHLVAGGLPHGITCKENLMKECEEEAGIPRSISNNAISVGAISYVDIDEYKYKRDVLFCYDLKLPAGFVPKNEDGEVDSFRLVPAAHVANIIQRAEFFKPNCSIVHFSR
;
A
#
# COMPACT_ATOMS: atom_id res chain seq x y z
N MET A 1 50.11 -30.69 -21.76
CA MET A 1 49.05 -31.17 -22.67
C MET A 1 48.26 -29.94 -23.12
N ALA A 2 47.86 -29.90 -24.39
CA ALA A 2 47.81 -28.72 -25.25
C ALA A 2 46.68 -27.67 -25.03
N CYS A 3 46.91 -26.53 -25.67
CA CYS A 3 46.14 -25.28 -25.80
C CYS A 3 44.89 -25.34 -26.71
N TYR A 4 44.24 -24.16 -26.85
CA TYR A 4 43.24 -23.67 -27.84
C TYR A 4 41.76 -23.83 -27.42
N LEU A 5 40.91 -22.79 -27.22
CA LEU A 5 40.47 -21.55 -27.92
C LEU A 5 39.62 -21.72 -29.19
N PHE A 6 38.34 -21.30 -29.06
CA PHE A 6 37.35 -20.76 -30.04
C PHE A 6 36.75 -21.68 -31.11
N PRO A 7 35.66 -21.27 -31.84
CA PRO A 7 34.45 -20.49 -31.48
C PRO A 7 33.15 -21.17 -32.00
N ALA A 8 31.96 -20.72 -31.58
CA ALA A 8 30.71 -21.06 -32.27
C ALA A 8 30.02 -19.80 -32.80
N ALA A 9 29.72 -19.86 -34.09
CA ALA A 9 29.42 -18.75 -34.98
C ALA A 9 27.96 -18.29 -34.92
N ILE A 10 27.79 -16.99 -35.19
CA ILE A 10 26.54 -16.32 -35.52
C ILE A 10 26.10 -16.78 -36.91
N VAL A 11 24.86 -17.26 -37.03
CA VAL A 11 24.20 -17.54 -38.31
C VAL A 11 22.94 -16.68 -38.40
N ALA A 12 22.93 -15.75 -39.35
CA ALA A 12 21.77 -14.95 -39.72
C ALA A 12 20.81 -15.76 -40.61
N PRO A 13 19.48 -15.61 -40.47
CA PRO A 13 18.55 -16.05 -41.50
C PRO A 13 18.31 -14.94 -42.54
N ARG A 14 18.30 -15.39 -43.79
CA ARG A 14 18.13 -14.62 -45.03
C ARG A 14 16.73 -14.03 -45.18
N SER A 15 16.70 -12.87 -45.82
CA SER A 15 15.54 -12.19 -46.37
C SER A 15 14.90 -12.95 -47.54
N SER A 16 13.58 -13.08 -47.53
CA SER A 16 12.75 -13.44 -48.69
C SER A 16 11.45 -12.61 -48.70
N PRO A 17 10.85 -12.36 -49.89
CA PRO A 17 10.09 -11.14 -50.17
C PRO A 17 8.60 -11.21 -49.78
N LEU A 18 8.05 -10.04 -49.46
CA LEU A 18 6.63 -9.82 -49.15
C LEU A 18 5.73 -9.98 -50.40
N PRO A 19 4.58 -10.67 -50.31
CA PRO A 19 3.57 -10.64 -51.35
C PRO A 19 2.69 -9.38 -51.24
N ARG A 20 2.48 -8.72 -52.38
CA ARG A 20 1.54 -7.60 -52.56
C ARG A 20 0.10 -8.10 -52.42
N PHE A 21 -0.67 -7.51 -51.51
CA PHE A 21 -2.13 -7.65 -51.49
C PHE A 21 -2.81 -6.38 -51.98
N ALA A 22 -3.77 -6.59 -52.87
CA ALA A 22 -4.53 -5.58 -53.59
C ALA A 22 -5.47 -4.78 -52.68
N HIS A 23 -5.60 -3.49 -52.99
CA HIS A 23 -6.56 -2.58 -52.36
C HIS A 23 -7.99 -2.90 -52.81
N HIS A 24 -8.80 -3.47 -51.92
CA HIS A 24 -10.26 -3.38 -52.00
C HIS A 24 -10.79 -2.42 -50.94
N ARG A 25 -11.32 -1.28 -51.40
CA ARG A 25 -12.11 -0.34 -50.60
C ARG A 25 -13.40 -1.03 -50.15
N ILE A 26 -13.48 -1.39 -48.88
CA ILE A 26 -14.75 -1.74 -48.22
C ILE A 26 -15.27 -0.47 -47.53
N ARG A 27 -16.47 -0.06 -47.95
CA ARG A 27 -17.21 1.11 -47.45
C ARG A 27 -17.71 0.81 -46.03
N ALA A 28 -17.15 1.48 -45.02
CA ALA A 28 -17.59 1.35 -43.64
C ALA A 28 -19.02 1.90 -43.47
N GLN A 29 -19.97 1.02 -43.18
CA GLN A 29 -21.27 1.38 -42.59
C GLN A 29 -21.06 1.62 -41.10
N LYS A 30 -21.47 2.80 -40.62
CA LYS A 30 -21.45 3.16 -39.19
C LYS A 30 -22.38 2.22 -38.41
N PRO A 31 -21.92 1.52 -37.36
CA PRO A 31 -22.83 0.90 -36.41
C PRO A 31 -23.49 2.02 -35.58
N SER A 32 -24.81 1.97 -35.50
CA SER A 32 -25.61 2.79 -34.59
C SER A 32 -25.21 2.46 -33.15
N ILE A 33 -24.58 3.42 -32.47
CA ILE A 33 -24.27 3.34 -31.05
C ILE A 33 -25.59 3.52 -30.30
N SER A 34 -26.18 2.41 -29.87
CA SER A 34 -27.17 2.40 -28.80
C SER A 34 -26.44 2.71 -27.49
N ASN A 35 -26.79 3.83 -26.86
CA ASN A 35 -26.32 4.21 -25.53
C ASN A 35 -26.61 3.10 -24.50
N PRO A 36 -25.62 2.54 -23.79
CA PRO A 36 -25.89 1.91 -22.52
C PRO A 36 -26.11 3.01 -21.48
N LYS A 37 -27.36 3.12 -21.01
CA LYS A 37 -27.74 3.93 -19.85
C LYS A 37 -27.09 3.36 -18.57
N ARG A 38 -26.80 4.28 -17.65
CA ARG A 38 -26.36 4.15 -16.25
C ARG A 38 -24.88 3.78 -16.01
N LEU A 39 -24.07 4.82 -15.82
CA LEU A 39 -23.06 4.79 -14.76
C LEU A 39 -23.79 4.53 -13.45
N SER A 40 -23.51 3.44 -12.76
CA SER A 40 -23.79 3.33 -11.33
C SER A 40 -22.98 4.45 -10.65
N SER A 41 -23.68 5.46 -10.14
CA SER A 41 -23.04 6.52 -9.37
C SER A 41 -22.46 5.89 -8.11
N VAL A 42 -21.14 5.77 -8.05
CA VAL A 42 -20.42 5.45 -6.81
C VAL A 42 -20.91 6.42 -5.74
N VAL A 43 -21.43 5.88 -4.62
CA VAL A 43 -21.92 6.73 -3.53
C VAL A 43 -20.71 7.45 -2.93
N SER A 44 -20.69 8.78 -3.13
CA SER A 44 -19.61 9.67 -2.71
C SER A 44 -19.47 9.74 -1.19
N SER A 45 -18.24 10.02 -0.74
CA SER A 45 -17.68 10.01 0.62
C SER A 45 -18.26 11.03 1.63
N GLY A 46 -19.56 11.30 1.56
CA GLY A 46 -20.26 12.01 2.65
C GLY A 46 -20.17 11.25 3.97
N ARG A 47 -20.46 11.93 5.10
CA ARG A 47 -20.64 11.25 6.40
C ARG A 47 -21.71 10.16 6.23
N PHE A 48 -21.31 8.91 6.44
CA PHE A 48 -22.18 7.73 6.32
C PHE A 48 -22.35 7.03 7.67
N GLY A 49 -23.50 6.39 7.86
CA GLY A 49 -23.82 5.51 8.98
C GLY A 49 -23.79 4.03 8.59
N TRP A 50 -23.92 3.15 9.58
CA TRP A 50 -24.01 1.71 9.32
C TRP A 50 -25.23 1.33 8.47
N ASP A 51 -26.33 2.06 8.58
CA ASP A 51 -27.53 1.82 7.76
C ASP A 51 -27.24 2.06 6.26
N ASP A 52 -26.43 3.06 5.94
CA ASP A 52 -26.01 3.32 4.55
C ASP A 52 -25.11 2.17 4.04
N VAL A 53 -24.18 1.72 4.88
CA VAL A 53 -23.26 0.61 4.58
C VAL A 53 -24.03 -0.68 4.30
N LEU A 54 -24.97 -1.03 5.18
CA LEU A 54 -25.75 -2.26 5.06
C LEU A 54 -26.68 -2.23 3.84
N ARG A 55 -27.31 -1.08 3.56
CA ARG A 55 -28.14 -0.90 2.35
C ARG A 55 -27.35 -1.08 1.06
N VAL A 56 -26.10 -0.61 1.01
CA VAL A 56 -25.23 -0.88 -0.16
C VAL A 56 -24.84 -2.35 -0.23
N GLY A 57 -24.55 -2.97 0.92
CA GLY A 57 -24.12 -4.37 1.00
C GLY A 57 -25.19 -5.38 0.58
N GLU A 58 -26.46 -5.11 0.91
CA GLU A 58 -27.61 -5.95 0.52
C GLU A 58 -27.81 -6.00 -1.01
N GLY A 59 -27.39 -4.95 -1.73
CA GLY A 59 -27.50 -4.87 -3.18
C GLY A 59 -28.97 -4.80 -3.67
N ASN A 60 -29.14 -4.67 -4.99
CA ASN A 60 -30.43 -4.90 -5.65
C ASN A 60 -30.27 -6.19 -6.47
N GLN A 61 -30.92 -7.29 -6.06
CA GLN A 61 -30.76 -8.62 -6.67
C GLN A 61 -31.02 -8.68 -8.18
N GLU A 62 -31.70 -7.69 -8.76
CA GLU A 62 -32.08 -7.66 -10.18
C GLU A 62 -30.98 -7.11 -11.12
N ASP A 63 -29.97 -6.39 -10.60
CA ASP A 63 -28.92 -5.72 -11.40
C ASP A 63 -27.48 -6.23 -11.12
N ASP A 64 -27.33 -7.27 -10.28
CA ASP A 64 -26.03 -7.75 -9.83
C ASP A 64 -25.39 -8.72 -10.83
N ASP A 65 -24.46 -8.23 -11.65
CA ASP A 65 -23.56 -9.06 -12.45
C ASP A 65 -22.34 -9.48 -11.60
N PRO A 66 -22.25 -10.75 -11.17
CA PRO A 66 -21.13 -11.23 -10.34
C PRO A 66 -19.79 -11.23 -11.09
N SER A 67 -19.79 -11.08 -12.42
CA SER A 67 -18.58 -10.96 -13.23
C SER A 67 -18.08 -9.51 -13.38
N ASP A 68 -18.83 -8.52 -12.87
CA ASP A 68 -18.44 -7.12 -12.93
C ASP A 68 -17.34 -6.78 -11.90
N LEU A 69 -16.10 -6.84 -12.34
CA LEU A 69 -14.95 -6.52 -11.50
C LEU A 69 -14.52 -5.03 -11.56
N ARG A 70 -15.26 -4.17 -12.28
CA ARG A 70 -14.82 -2.78 -12.55
C ARG A 70 -14.59 -1.98 -11.27
N GLY A 71 -15.53 -2.03 -10.32
CA GLY A 71 -15.42 -1.33 -9.04
C GLY A 71 -14.21 -1.79 -8.23
N TYR A 72 -13.88 -3.08 -8.27
CA TYR A 72 -12.69 -3.62 -7.62
C TYR A 72 -11.38 -3.15 -8.26
N PHE A 73 -11.31 -3.17 -9.59
CA PHE A 73 -10.15 -2.63 -10.31
C PHE A 73 -9.97 -1.12 -10.07
N GLU A 74 -11.05 -0.37 -9.90
CA GLU A 74 -10.98 1.04 -9.51
C GLU A 74 -10.32 1.22 -8.14
N LYS A 75 -10.61 0.36 -7.16
CA LYS A 75 -9.92 0.40 -5.84
C LYS A 75 -8.43 0.08 -5.96
N VAL A 76 -8.07 -0.89 -6.81
CA VAL A 76 -6.65 -1.21 -7.10
C VAL A 76 -5.94 -0.02 -7.75
N ARG A 77 -6.57 0.64 -8.73
CA ARG A 77 -6.02 1.85 -9.37
C ARG A 77 -5.92 3.02 -8.39
N ALA A 78 -6.89 3.19 -7.50
CA ALA A 78 -6.88 4.26 -6.49
C ALA A 78 -5.72 4.12 -5.50
N CYS A 79 -5.23 2.89 -5.25
CA CYS A 79 -4.03 2.65 -4.46
C CYS A 79 -2.73 2.72 -5.28
N ASN A 80 -2.80 2.79 -6.62
CA ASN A 80 -1.64 2.73 -7.51
C ASN A 80 -1.48 3.97 -8.40
N ARG A 81 -1.69 5.17 -7.86
CA ARG A 81 -1.70 6.42 -8.64
C ARG A 81 -0.29 6.99 -8.83
N GLY A 82 -0.13 7.77 -9.89
CA GLY A 82 1.08 8.57 -10.10
C GLY A 82 2.31 7.78 -10.52
N SER A 83 2.17 6.51 -10.88
CA SER A 83 3.28 5.63 -11.29
C SER A 83 4.12 6.19 -12.45
N GLU A 84 3.51 6.99 -13.32
CA GLU A 84 4.17 7.69 -14.42
C GLU A 84 5.16 8.77 -13.96
N LYS A 85 5.04 9.25 -12.71
CA LYS A 85 5.91 10.27 -12.11
C LYS A 85 7.14 9.70 -11.41
N GLN A 86 7.37 8.39 -11.49
CA GLN A 86 8.54 7.76 -10.85
C GLN A 86 9.88 8.36 -11.29
N SER A 87 9.97 8.91 -12.51
CA SER A 87 11.17 9.59 -13.03
C SER A 87 11.51 10.91 -12.33
N GLU A 88 10.55 11.50 -11.60
CA GLU A 88 10.72 12.71 -10.79
C GLU A 88 11.43 12.43 -9.46
N PHE A 89 11.69 11.16 -9.15
CA PHE A 89 12.34 10.72 -7.92
C PHE A 89 13.75 10.20 -8.20
N VAL A 90 14.64 10.39 -7.23
CA VAL A 90 16.00 9.84 -7.26
C VAL A 90 16.15 8.77 -6.17
N PRO A 91 16.99 7.74 -6.38
CA PRO A 91 17.25 6.75 -5.35
C PRO A 91 17.82 7.38 -4.07
N PHE A 92 17.26 6.97 -2.94
CA PHE A 92 17.87 7.16 -1.62
C PHE A 92 18.64 5.89 -1.26
N VAL A 93 19.96 6.03 -1.14
CA VAL A 93 20.90 4.91 -1.05
C VAL A 93 21.66 4.96 0.28
N VAL A 94 21.71 3.82 0.96
CA VAL A 94 22.51 3.62 2.17
C VAL A 94 23.29 2.32 1.98
N GLU A 95 24.62 2.38 2.16
CA GLU A 95 25.51 1.21 2.02
C GLU A 95 25.29 0.44 0.70
N ASP A 96 25.24 1.20 -0.41
CA ASP A 96 25.01 0.69 -1.77
C ASP A 96 23.67 -0.04 -2.00
N GLN A 97 22.72 0.09 -1.06
CA GLN A 97 21.36 -0.43 -1.19
C GLN A 97 20.36 0.71 -1.38
N ILE A 98 19.46 0.57 -2.36
CA ILE A 98 18.31 1.47 -2.48
C ILE A 98 17.35 1.17 -1.34
N VAL A 99 17.19 2.13 -0.44
CA VAL A 99 16.26 2.04 0.69
C VAL A 99 15.00 2.88 0.46
N GLY A 100 15.06 3.84 -0.47
CA GLY A 100 13.90 4.65 -0.83
C GLY A 100 14.08 5.49 -2.08
N TYR A 101 13.19 6.46 -2.27
CA TYR A 101 13.15 7.35 -3.41
C TYR A 101 12.69 8.73 -2.97
N ILE A 102 13.47 9.76 -3.28
CA ILE A 102 13.20 11.14 -2.85
C ILE A 102 12.87 11.98 -4.07
N HIS A 103 11.78 12.75 -4.00
CA HIS A 103 11.37 13.64 -5.08
C HIS A 103 12.44 14.72 -5.32
N ARG A 104 12.77 15.02 -6.58
CA ARG A 104 13.79 16.01 -6.96
C ARG A 104 13.57 17.38 -6.33
N GLY A 105 12.32 17.85 -6.28
CA GLY A 105 11.96 19.10 -5.61
C GLY A 105 12.14 19.06 -4.08
N PHE A 106 11.99 17.89 -3.44
CA PHE A 106 12.18 17.75 -2.00
C PHE A 106 13.66 17.78 -1.59
N ILE A 107 14.56 17.39 -2.50
CA ILE A 107 16.02 17.44 -2.28
C ILE A 107 16.49 18.85 -1.94
N GLU A 108 15.88 19.89 -2.53
CA GLU A 108 16.25 21.28 -2.23
C GLU A 108 16.09 21.63 -0.75
N HIS A 109 15.12 21.01 -0.07
CA HIS A 109 14.94 21.15 1.38
C HIS A 109 15.96 20.37 2.20
N LEU A 110 16.54 19.30 1.63
CA LEU A 110 17.56 18.47 2.28
C LEU A 110 18.97 19.06 2.15
N ARG A 111 19.22 19.90 1.14
CA ARG A 111 20.52 20.56 0.89
C ARG A 111 21.06 21.40 2.04
N LYS A 112 20.18 21.85 2.94
CA LYS A 112 20.57 22.61 4.14
C LYS A 112 21.20 21.75 5.24
N PHE A 113 21.09 20.42 5.16
CA PHE A 113 21.63 19.46 6.14
C PHE A 113 22.78 18.67 5.52
N GLN A 114 23.85 19.36 5.12
CA GLN A 114 24.98 18.75 4.39
C GLN A 114 25.80 17.78 5.24
N ASP A 115 25.71 17.92 6.56
CA ASP A 115 26.24 17.02 7.58
C ASP A 115 25.42 15.73 7.73
N VAL A 116 24.21 15.67 7.16
CA VAL A 116 23.31 14.52 7.19
C VAL A 116 23.13 13.87 5.82
N PHE A 117 22.87 14.67 4.78
CA PHE A 117 22.60 14.19 3.43
C PHE A 117 23.67 14.63 2.45
N THR A 118 24.07 13.72 1.57
CA THR A 118 24.96 13.99 0.44
C THR A 118 24.21 13.72 -0.85
N ILE A 119 24.21 14.70 -1.76
CA ILE A 119 23.64 14.52 -3.10
C ILE A 119 24.79 14.23 -4.05
N VAL A 120 24.76 13.05 -4.65
CA VAL A 120 25.81 12.60 -5.56
C VAL A 120 25.25 12.60 -6.97
N SER A 121 25.83 13.42 -7.83
CA SER A 121 25.57 13.45 -9.27
C SER A 121 26.71 12.75 -9.99
N GLY A 122 26.43 11.74 -10.81
CA GLY A 122 27.46 11.09 -11.62
C GLY A 122 27.15 9.66 -12.02
N ASN A 123 28.10 9.07 -12.76
CA ASN A 123 28.09 7.67 -13.17
C ASN A 123 29.16 6.92 -12.37
N ASN A 124 28.76 6.16 -11.34
CA ASN A 124 29.70 5.39 -10.51
C ASN A 124 29.60 3.89 -10.79
N GLY A 125 29.32 3.49 -12.04
CA GLY A 125 29.26 2.09 -12.48
C GLY A 125 27.97 1.34 -12.13
N CYS A 126 27.39 1.56 -10.94
CA CYS A 126 26.14 0.90 -10.52
C CYS A 126 24.86 1.72 -10.75
N TYR A 127 24.97 3.04 -10.88
CA TYR A 127 23.83 3.95 -11.06
C TYR A 127 24.19 5.08 -12.01
N ILE A 128 23.31 5.36 -12.95
CA ILE A 128 23.38 6.52 -13.85
C ILE A 128 22.41 7.57 -13.33
N GLY A 129 22.91 8.72 -12.89
CA GLY A 129 22.10 9.86 -12.47
C GLY A 129 22.29 10.25 -11.00
N ASP A 130 21.50 11.25 -10.57
CA ASP A 130 21.53 11.76 -9.21
C ASP A 130 21.03 10.73 -8.20
N ARG A 131 21.61 10.73 -7.01
CA ARG A 131 21.15 9.98 -5.84
C ARG A 131 21.32 10.79 -4.58
N VAL A 132 20.56 10.44 -3.55
CA VAL A 132 20.75 10.95 -2.19
C VAL A 132 21.36 9.84 -1.35
N THR A 133 22.39 10.15 -0.57
CA THR A 133 22.98 9.24 0.43
C THR A 133 23.04 9.93 1.79
N LEU A 134 23.30 9.16 2.84
CA LEU A 134 23.68 9.73 4.13
C LEU A 134 25.15 10.15 4.12
N HIS A 135 25.48 11.18 4.91
CA HIS A 135 26.83 11.68 5.05
C HIS A 135 27.76 10.60 5.63
N SER A 136 28.98 10.54 5.12
CA SER A 136 29.92 9.44 5.40
C SER A 136 30.35 9.34 6.87
N SER A 137 30.18 10.39 7.69
CA SER A 137 30.44 10.37 9.12
C SER A 137 29.41 9.55 9.92
N LEU A 138 28.19 9.36 9.40
CA LEU A 138 27.11 8.64 10.07
C LEU A 138 27.27 7.12 9.90
N LYS A 139 28.03 6.49 10.80
CA LYS A 139 28.35 5.06 10.71
C LYS A 139 27.28 4.17 11.35
N LYS A 140 26.86 4.48 12.58
CA LYS A 140 25.96 3.61 13.35
C LYS A 140 24.49 3.88 13.01
N PRO A 141 23.60 2.86 13.03
CA PRO A 141 22.16 3.05 12.84
C PRO A 141 21.53 4.09 13.77
N GLU A 142 22.01 4.19 15.01
CA GLU A 142 21.51 5.15 16.00
C GLU A 142 21.90 6.58 15.64
N ASP A 143 23.12 6.79 15.15
CA ASP A 143 23.61 8.10 14.71
C ASP A 143 22.85 8.57 13.46
N LYS A 144 22.59 7.65 12.51
CA LYS A 144 21.76 7.92 11.32
C LYS A 144 20.33 8.29 11.71
N THR A 145 19.71 7.50 12.60
CA THR A 145 18.36 7.76 13.12
C THR A 145 18.26 9.13 13.77
N ARG A 146 19.20 9.48 14.66
CA ARG A 146 19.24 10.78 15.34
C ARG A 146 19.40 11.93 14.35
N ALA A 147 20.42 11.88 13.50
CA ALA A 147 20.72 12.96 12.55
C ALA A 147 19.57 13.21 11.56
N VAL A 148 18.97 12.14 11.04
CA VAL A 148 17.81 12.25 10.14
C VAL A 148 16.56 12.74 10.90
N GLY A 149 16.35 12.29 12.13
CA GLY A 149 15.26 12.76 13.00
C GLY A 149 15.36 14.26 13.32
N ASP A 150 16.56 14.75 13.61
CA ASP A 150 16.82 16.18 13.85
C ASP A 150 16.53 17.01 12.58
N ALA A 151 16.94 16.50 11.42
CA ALA A 151 16.64 17.12 10.13
C ALA A 151 15.12 17.16 9.85
N ILE A 152 14.39 16.07 10.11
CA ILE A 152 12.92 16.00 9.98
C ILE A 152 12.24 17.02 10.90
N THR A 153 12.69 17.12 12.14
CA THR A 153 12.18 18.11 13.11
C THR A 153 12.37 19.53 12.58
N CYS A 154 13.54 19.83 12.00
CA CYS A 154 13.83 21.12 11.38
C CYS A 154 13.05 21.38 10.07
N LEU A 155 12.56 20.35 9.39
CA LEU A 155 11.68 20.49 8.23
C LEU A 155 10.25 20.89 8.64
N GLY A 156 9.83 20.57 9.87
CA GLY A 156 8.60 21.04 10.48
C GLY A 156 7.37 20.78 9.60
N LYS A 157 6.66 21.85 9.21
CA LYS A 157 5.40 21.78 8.45
C LYS A 157 5.51 21.10 7.09
N LEU A 158 6.71 20.91 6.55
CA LEU A 158 6.92 20.14 5.31
C LEU A 158 6.62 18.65 5.47
N ILE A 159 6.77 18.12 6.70
CA ILE A 159 6.43 16.75 7.07
C ILE A 159 5.41 16.83 8.22
N PRO A 160 4.13 17.08 7.93
CA PRO A 160 3.10 17.19 8.96
C PRO A 160 2.76 15.81 9.55
N GLY A 161 2.14 15.81 10.73
CA GLY A 161 1.55 14.61 11.32
C GLY A 161 2.55 13.64 11.95
N ILE A 162 3.62 14.16 12.55
CA ILE A 162 4.59 13.40 13.38
C ILE A 162 3.84 12.56 14.42
N ARG A 163 4.24 11.30 14.56
CA ARG A 163 3.58 10.33 15.45
C ARG A 163 4.48 9.80 16.56
N ASN A 164 5.75 10.18 16.59
CA ASN A 164 6.76 9.62 17.49
C ASN A 164 6.85 8.09 17.35
N GLU A 165 6.73 7.61 16.11
CA GLU A 165 6.72 6.20 15.77
C GLU A 165 7.76 5.98 14.68
N LEU A 166 8.74 5.13 14.97
CA LEU A 166 9.84 4.88 14.07
C LEU A 166 9.55 3.66 13.19
N TYR A 167 9.71 3.82 11.89
CA TYR A 167 9.69 2.74 10.91
C TYR A 167 11.11 2.29 10.55
N PRO A 168 11.33 0.99 10.30
CA PRO A 168 12.64 0.49 9.91
C PRO A 168 12.97 0.88 8.46
N VAL A 169 14.17 1.42 8.22
CA VAL A 169 14.67 1.68 6.87
C VAL A 169 15.50 0.49 6.39
N THR A 170 14.94 -0.25 5.42
CA THR A 170 15.52 -1.48 4.86
C THR A 170 15.41 -1.45 3.33
N SER A 171 16.21 -2.27 2.64
CA SER A 171 16.08 -2.45 1.18
C SER A 171 14.87 -3.33 0.82
N SER A 172 14.57 -4.34 1.65
CA SER A 172 13.38 -5.17 1.59
C SER A 172 13.07 -5.80 2.96
N PHE A 173 11.88 -6.39 3.08
CA PHE A 173 11.48 -7.06 4.31
C PHE A 173 12.46 -8.19 4.66
N GLY A 174 12.81 -8.32 5.94
CA GLY A 174 13.77 -9.30 6.43
C GLY A 174 15.25 -8.95 6.20
N MET A 175 15.55 -7.87 5.47
CA MET A 175 16.93 -7.38 5.33
C MET A 175 17.37 -6.56 6.54
N PRO A 176 18.69 -6.38 6.77
CA PRO A 176 19.19 -5.56 7.86
C PRO A 176 18.58 -4.16 7.87
N VAL A 177 18.29 -3.68 9.08
CA VAL A 177 17.82 -2.31 9.31
C VAL A 177 19.03 -1.38 9.31
N PHE A 178 19.06 -0.44 8.37
CA PHE A 178 20.16 0.52 8.26
C PHE A 178 20.08 1.63 9.29
N PHE A 179 18.86 2.08 9.57
CA PHE A 179 18.47 3.06 10.59
C PHE A 179 16.94 3.08 10.68
N SER A 180 16.38 3.94 11.53
CA SER A 180 14.93 4.10 11.69
C SER A 180 14.50 5.53 11.35
N LEU A 181 13.29 5.67 10.82
CA LEU A 181 12.76 6.93 10.31
C LEU A 181 11.38 7.20 10.91
N GLU A 182 11.10 8.45 11.30
CA GLU A 182 9.76 8.86 11.72
C GLU A 182 8.71 8.49 10.66
N ARG A 183 7.62 7.84 11.09
CA ARG A 183 6.55 7.33 10.24
C ARG A 183 5.99 8.39 9.29
N ALA A 184 5.81 9.62 9.75
CA ALA A 184 5.31 10.71 8.91
C ALA A 184 6.25 11.05 7.74
N ALA A 185 7.55 10.82 7.89
CA ALA A 185 8.56 11.08 6.87
C ALA A 185 8.69 9.92 5.85
N ALA A 186 8.20 8.72 6.17
CA ALA A 186 8.32 7.54 5.30
C ALA A 186 7.97 7.80 3.81
N PRO A 187 6.83 8.44 3.46
CA PRO A 187 6.51 8.70 2.06
C PRO A 187 7.42 9.76 1.40
N TYR A 188 7.98 10.72 2.15
CA TYR A 188 8.88 11.75 1.59
C TYR A 188 10.26 11.19 1.27
N PHE A 189 10.71 10.18 2.04
CA PHE A 189 11.93 9.44 1.77
C PHE A 189 11.71 8.24 0.83
N GLY A 190 10.47 7.96 0.47
CA GLY A 190 10.07 6.84 -0.38
C GLY A 190 10.54 5.49 0.13
N ILE A 191 10.67 5.33 1.45
CA ILE A 191 11.05 4.04 2.03
C ILE A 191 9.90 3.05 1.88
N LYS A 192 10.21 1.76 1.94
CA LYS A 192 9.17 0.75 2.10
C LYS A 192 8.57 0.87 3.50
N ALA A 193 7.26 1.02 3.58
CA ALA A 193 6.50 0.97 4.82
C ALA A 193 5.78 -0.37 4.92
N TYR A 194 5.74 -0.93 6.13
CA TYR A 194 5.12 -2.21 6.40
C TYR A 194 3.93 -2.02 7.32
N GLY A 195 2.94 -2.91 7.21
CA GLY A 195 1.78 -2.94 8.10
C GLY A 195 1.21 -4.34 8.21
N VAL A 196 0.38 -4.54 9.23
CA VAL A 196 -0.37 -5.78 9.45
C VAL A 196 -1.86 -5.48 9.33
N HIS A 197 -2.59 -6.33 8.63
CA HIS A 197 -4.02 -6.20 8.40
C HIS A 197 -4.65 -7.56 8.67
N MET A 198 -5.73 -7.61 9.46
CA MET A 198 -6.36 -8.88 9.82
C MET A 198 -7.87 -8.88 9.56
N ASN A 199 -8.34 -9.88 8.82
CA ASN A 199 -9.76 -10.20 8.72
C ASN A 199 -10.19 -11.02 9.94
N GLY A 200 -11.02 -10.44 10.79
CA GLY A 200 -11.62 -11.13 11.92
C GLY A 200 -13.00 -11.62 11.52
N TYR A 201 -13.21 -12.93 11.53
CA TYR A 201 -14.44 -13.52 11.02
C TYR A 201 -15.07 -14.51 11.99
N VAL A 202 -16.39 -14.65 11.89
CA VAL A 202 -17.15 -15.73 12.54
C VAL A 202 -17.92 -16.50 11.47
N GLU A 203 -18.21 -17.76 11.75
CA GLU A 203 -19.06 -18.60 10.91
C GLU A 203 -20.39 -18.85 11.62
N ARG A 204 -21.49 -18.62 10.92
CA ARG A 204 -22.85 -18.87 11.40
C ARG A 204 -23.62 -19.58 10.30
N ASP A 205 -24.19 -20.74 10.60
CA ASP A 205 -25.01 -21.53 9.66
C ASP A 205 -24.33 -21.79 8.31
N GLY A 206 -23.00 -22.00 8.31
CA GLY A 206 -22.20 -22.23 7.11
C GLY A 206 -21.82 -20.96 6.32
N GLN A 207 -22.24 -19.78 6.77
CA GLN A 207 -21.92 -18.49 6.16
C GLN A 207 -20.84 -17.74 6.97
N GLN A 208 -19.91 -17.09 6.26
CA GLN A 208 -18.87 -16.25 6.85
C GLN A 208 -19.35 -14.81 7.03
N PHE A 209 -19.07 -14.25 8.21
CA PHE A 209 -19.30 -12.86 8.55
C PHE A 209 -17.99 -12.23 8.99
N LEU A 210 -17.72 -11.02 8.50
CA LEU A 210 -16.54 -10.24 8.84
C LEU A 210 -16.91 -9.17 9.85
N TRP A 211 -16.09 -9.02 10.89
CA TRP A 211 -16.13 -7.83 11.71
C TRP A 211 -15.41 -6.70 10.97
N ILE A 212 -16.12 -5.60 10.79
CA ILE A 212 -15.63 -4.38 10.14
C ILE A 212 -15.58 -3.28 11.19
N GLY A 213 -14.44 -2.62 11.31
CA GLY A 213 -14.26 -1.44 12.15
C GLY A 213 -14.64 -0.18 11.38
N LYS A 214 -15.20 0.81 12.08
CA LYS A 214 -15.32 2.18 11.58
C LYS A 214 -14.35 3.06 12.35
N ARG A 215 -13.44 3.72 11.64
CA ARG A 215 -12.37 4.52 12.22
C ARG A 215 -12.93 5.70 13.01
N SER A 216 -12.30 6.04 14.12
CA SER A 216 -12.61 7.25 14.88
C SER A 216 -12.53 8.50 13.99
N ASP A 217 -13.45 9.45 14.18
CA ASP A 217 -13.43 10.77 13.52
C ASP A 217 -12.18 11.58 13.92
N MET A 218 -11.50 11.19 15.00
CA MET A 218 -10.26 11.82 15.49
C MET A 218 -8.99 11.31 14.79
N LYS A 219 -9.08 10.27 13.95
CA LYS A 219 -7.91 9.74 13.25
C LYS A 219 -7.34 10.78 12.28
N PRO A 220 -6.00 10.99 12.25
CA PRO A 220 -5.37 11.98 11.37
C PRO A 220 -5.48 11.62 9.88
N THR A 221 -5.72 10.35 9.56
CA THR A 221 -5.88 9.86 8.19
C THR A 221 -7.14 9.02 8.10
N PHE A 222 -7.96 9.28 7.08
CA PHE A 222 -9.20 8.56 6.79
C PHE A 222 -10.16 8.47 8.01
N PRO A 223 -10.49 9.59 8.68
CA PRO A 223 -11.44 9.60 9.79
C PRO A 223 -12.83 9.12 9.32
N GLY A 224 -13.52 8.35 10.16
CA GLY A 224 -14.90 7.89 9.90
C GLY A 224 -15.05 6.81 8.82
N MET A 225 -13.98 6.43 8.11
CA MET A 225 -14.01 5.40 7.06
C MET A 225 -14.03 3.98 7.67
N LEU A 226 -14.54 3.00 6.91
CA LEU A 226 -14.45 1.59 7.27
C LEU A 226 -13.00 1.08 7.16
N ASP A 227 -12.63 0.18 8.05
CA ASP A 227 -11.32 -0.47 8.13
C ASP A 227 -11.51 -1.98 8.42
N HIS A 228 -10.42 -2.73 8.44
CA HIS A 228 -10.45 -4.10 8.96
C HIS A 228 -10.80 -4.10 10.44
N LEU A 229 -11.03 -5.28 11.01
CA LEU A 229 -11.17 -5.42 12.46
C LEU A 229 -9.91 -4.93 13.19
N VAL A 230 -8.72 -5.24 12.65
CA VAL A 230 -7.43 -4.79 13.16
C VAL A 230 -6.50 -4.42 12.01
N ALA A 231 -5.90 -3.24 12.03
CA ALA A 231 -4.93 -2.80 11.03
C ALA A 231 -3.92 -1.75 11.55
N GLY A 232 -2.67 -2.18 11.72
CA GLY A 232 -1.60 -1.34 12.27
C GLY A 232 -0.42 -1.14 11.31
N GLY A 233 0.29 -0.02 11.47
CA GLY A 233 1.64 0.12 10.91
C GLY A 233 2.59 -0.84 11.58
N LEU A 234 3.68 -1.25 10.93
CA LEU A 234 4.70 -2.10 11.54
C LEU A 234 5.90 -1.25 11.98
N PRO A 235 6.01 -0.89 13.27
CA PRO A 235 7.10 -0.08 13.77
C PRO A 235 8.42 -0.86 13.80
N HIS A 236 9.51 -0.15 14.03
CA HIS A 236 10.82 -0.72 14.24
C HIS A 236 10.87 -1.56 15.52
N GLY A 237 11.59 -2.69 15.48
CA GLY A 237 11.88 -3.50 16.67
C GLY A 237 10.78 -4.49 17.08
N ILE A 238 9.69 -4.58 16.33
CA ILE A 238 8.60 -5.55 16.58
C ILE A 238 8.42 -6.49 15.37
N THR A 239 8.07 -7.74 15.63
CA THR A 239 7.74 -8.70 14.55
C THR A 239 6.31 -8.49 14.07
N CYS A 240 5.98 -8.93 12.85
CA CYS A 240 4.60 -8.83 12.35
C CYS A 240 3.58 -9.52 13.27
N LYS A 241 3.91 -10.70 13.80
CA LYS A 241 3.01 -11.44 14.70
C LYS A 241 2.82 -10.72 16.03
N GLU A 242 3.90 -10.21 16.62
CA GLU A 242 3.82 -9.47 17.88
C GLU A 242 3.05 -8.16 17.72
N ASN A 243 3.28 -7.44 16.61
CA ASN A 243 2.54 -6.23 16.30
C ASN A 243 1.06 -6.52 16.07
N LEU A 244 0.72 -7.56 15.31
CA LEU A 244 -0.67 -7.97 15.13
C LEU A 244 -1.35 -8.26 16.48
N MET A 245 -0.69 -8.98 17.40
CA MET A 245 -1.27 -9.28 18.71
C MET A 245 -1.45 -8.04 19.57
N LYS A 246 -0.50 -7.09 19.55
CA LYS A 246 -0.63 -5.78 20.21
C LYS A 246 -1.84 -5.02 19.68
N GLU A 247 -1.94 -4.84 18.35
CA GLU A 247 -3.03 -4.10 17.71
C GLU A 247 -4.38 -4.80 17.91
N CYS A 248 -4.40 -6.14 17.97
CA CYS A 248 -5.58 -6.93 18.35
C CYS A 248 -6.12 -6.56 19.75
N GLU A 249 -5.22 -6.37 20.72
CA GLU A 249 -5.59 -5.99 22.08
C GLU A 249 -6.08 -4.54 22.14
N GLU A 250 -5.35 -3.62 21.50
CA GLU A 250 -5.63 -2.17 21.55
C GLU A 250 -6.86 -1.74 20.73
N GLU A 251 -6.96 -2.16 19.47
CA GLU A 251 -8.03 -1.69 18.58
C GLU A 251 -9.35 -2.43 18.81
N ALA A 252 -9.31 -3.72 19.17
CA ALA A 252 -10.48 -4.61 19.15
C ALA A 252 -10.69 -5.44 20.43
N GLY A 253 -9.86 -5.29 21.46
CA GLY A 253 -9.99 -6.01 22.73
C GLY A 253 -9.86 -7.53 22.57
N ILE A 254 -9.13 -7.99 21.54
CA ILE A 254 -8.90 -9.41 21.27
C ILE A 254 -7.69 -9.87 22.08
N PRO A 255 -7.87 -10.72 23.11
CA PRO A 255 -6.76 -11.16 23.95
C PRO A 255 -5.79 -12.04 23.17
N ARG A 256 -4.52 -12.06 23.60
CA ARG A 256 -3.46 -12.94 23.04
C ARG A 256 -3.82 -14.41 22.94
N SER A 257 -4.63 -14.94 23.86
CA SER A 257 -5.12 -16.32 23.81
C SER A 257 -5.93 -16.63 22.54
N ILE A 258 -6.56 -15.61 21.95
CA ILE A 258 -7.29 -15.69 20.69
C ILE A 258 -6.39 -15.26 19.53
N SER A 259 -5.76 -14.08 19.60
CA SER A 259 -5.00 -13.50 18.47
C SER A 259 -3.75 -14.32 18.09
N ASN A 260 -3.21 -15.14 18.99
CA ASN A 260 -2.12 -16.06 18.66
C ASN A 260 -2.50 -17.12 17.59
N ASN A 261 -3.79 -17.36 17.37
CA ASN A 261 -4.30 -18.27 16.34
C ASN A 261 -4.45 -17.61 14.95
N ALA A 262 -4.12 -16.32 14.82
CA ALA A 262 -4.16 -15.64 13.53
C ALA A 262 -3.19 -16.31 12.54
N ILE A 263 -3.68 -16.57 11.33
CA ILE A 263 -2.91 -17.22 10.27
C ILE A 263 -2.46 -16.17 9.24
N SER A 264 -1.20 -16.21 8.84
CA SER A 264 -0.71 -15.39 7.72
C SER A 264 -1.27 -15.94 6.42
N VAL A 265 -1.90 -15.09 5.61
CA VAL A 265 -2.55 -15.49 4.35
C VAL A 265 -1.96 -14.81 3.12
N GLY A 266 -0.96 -13.94 3.30
CA GLY A 266 -0.19 -13.37 2.20
C GLY A 266 0.25 -11.95 2.49
N ALA A 267 0.61 -11.24 1.44
CA ALA A 267 0.89 -9.82 1.50
C ALA A 267 0.44 -9.13 0.22
N ILE A 268 0.06 -7.87 0.35
CA ILE A 268 -0.25 -6.99 -0.78
C ILE A 268 0.71 -5.81 -0.76
N SER A 269 1.16 -5.40 -1.94
CA SER A 269 1.98 -4.19 -2.09
C SER A 269 1.36 -3.25 -3.09
N TYR A 270 1.52 -1.95 -2.86
CA TYR A 270 1.08 -0.91 -3.79
C TYR A 270 2.00 0.30 -3.75
N VAL A 271 1.89 1.14 -4.78
CA VAL A 271 2.66 2.37 -4.93
C VAL A 271 1.73 3.55 -5.19
N ASP A 272 1.74 4.55 -4.32
CA ASP A 272 0.98 5.79 -4.53
C ASP A 272 1.94 6.98 -4.54
N ILE A 273 1.96 7.72 -5.64
CA ILE A 273 2.78 8.92 -5.80
C ILE A 273 1.87 10.15 -5.81
N ASP A 274 2.14 11.06 -4.90
CA ASP A 274 1.39 12.29 -4.69
C ASP A 274 2.32 13.43 -4.27
N GLU A 275 2.49 14.41 -5.15
CA GLU A 275 3.44 15.52 -4.97
C GLU A 275 4.85 15.00 -4.63
N TYR A 276 5.40 15.36 -3.46
CA TYR A 276 6.73 14.94 -3.01
C TYR A 276 6.76 13.55 -2.38
N LYS A 277 5.60 12.89 -2.27
CA LYS A 277 5.45 11.61 -1.56
C LYS A 277 5.49 10.46 -2.55
N TYR A 278 6.31 9.46 -2.23
CA TYR A 278 6.32 8.16 -2.86
C TYR A 278 5.98 7.10 -1.80
N LYS A 279 4.71 6.79 -1.66
CA LYS A 279 4.24 5.77 -0.73
C LYS A 279 4.47 4.38 -1.32
N ARG A 280 5.21 3.53 -0.61
CA ARG A 280 5.55 2.16 -1.01
C ARG A 280 5.20 1.21 0.12
N ASP A 281 3.94 0.82 0.17
CA ASP A 281 3.42 0.03 1.28
C ASP A 281 3.41 -1.46 0.96
N VAL A 282 3.70 -2.27 1.97
CA VAL A 282 3.51 -3.72 1.97
C VAL A 282 2.68 -4.09 3.19
N LEU A 283 1.52 -4.68 2.97
CA LEU A 283 0.55 -5.04 4.00
C LEU A 283 0.54 -6.56 4.18
N PHE A 284 0.98 -7.04 5.33
CA PHE A 284 0.92 -8.44 5.70
C PHE A 284 -0.51 -8.78 6.15
N CYS A 285 -1.12 -9.73 5.46
CA CYS A 285 -2.52 -10.07 5.62
C CYS A 285 -2.67 -11.30 6.51
N TYR A 286 -3.58 -11.23 7.46
CA TYR A 286 -3.90 -12.30 8.39
C TYR A 286 -5.39 -12.59 8.43
N ASP A 287 -5.74 -13.82 8.74
CA ASP A 287 -7.11 -14.19 9.05
C ASP A 287 -7.19 -14.75 10.47
N LEU A 288 -8.27 -14.41 11.18
CA LEU A 288 -8.54 -14.91 12.52
C LEU A 288 -10.00 -15.30 12.64
N LYS A 289 -10.25 -16.60 12.84
CA LYS A 289 -11.57 -17.09 13.23
C LYS A 289 -11.81 -16.76 14.70
N LEU A 290 -12.81 -15.94 14.96
CA LEU A 290 -13.20 -15.52 16.30
C LEU A 290 -14.25 -16.47 16.89
N PRO A 291 -14.32 -16.60 18.23
CA PRO A 291 -15.42 -17.29 18.87
C PRO A 291 -16.78 -16.67 18.48
N ALA A 292 -17.81 -17.48 18.30
CA ALA A 292 -19.12 -17.02 17.79
C ALA A 292 -19.76 -15.90 18.64
N GLY A 293 -19.51 -15.92 19.96
CA GLY A 293 -19.98 -14.92 20.92
C GLY A 293 -19.02 -13.77 21.19
N PHE A 294 -17.87 -13.72 20.51
CA PHE A 294 -16.92 -12.62 20.68
C PHE A 294 -17.48 -11.34 20.06
N VAL A 295 -17.40 -10.24 20.82
CA VAL A 295 -17.77 -8.90 20.38
C VAL A 295 -16.55 -8.00 20.61
N PRO A 296 -15.98 -7.41 19.55
CA PRO A 296 -14.82 -6.54 19.68
C PRO A 296 -15.16 -5.27 20.46
N LYS A 297 -14.16 -4.74 21.16
CA LYS A 297 -14.26 -3.52 21.94
C LYS A 297 -13.07 -2.64 21.60
N ASN A 298 -13.34 -1.35 21.40
CA ASN A 298 -12.28 -0.38 21.26
C ASN A 298 -11.66 -0.12 22.64
N GLU A 299 -10.34 -0.31 22.78
CA GLU A 299 -9.62 -0.10 24.05
C GLU A 299 -8.76 1.17 24.04
N ASP A 300 -8.41 1.73 22.86
CA ASP A 300 -7.44 2.82 22.73
C ASP A 300 -8.00 4.13 22.13
N GLY A 301 -9.25 4.13 21.68
CA GLY A 301 -9.90 5.30 21.07
C GLY A 301 -9.78 5.39 19.55
N GLU A 302 -9.13 4.41 18.90
CA GLU A 302 -8.82 4.44 17.47
C GLU A 302 -10.00 4.03 16.56
N VAL A 303 -10.95 3.28 17.10
CA VAL A 303 -12.16 2.79 16.42
C VAL A 303 -13.43 3.39 17.01
N ASP A 304 -14.29 3.98 16.18
CA ASP A 304 -15.58 4.52 16.64
C ASP A 304 -16.58 3.38 16.98
N SER A 305 -16.73 2.43 16.07
CA SER A 305 -17.72 1.35 16.22
C SER A 305 -17.38 0.13 15.37
N PHE A 306 -17.97 -1.01 15.70
CA PHE A 306 -17.83 -2.27 14.96
C PHE A 306 -19.17 -2.77 14.44
N ARG A 307 -19.15 -3.42 13.29
CA ARG A 307 -20.32 -4.14 12.75
C ARG A 307 -19.90 -5.49 12.21
N LEU A 308 -20.69 -6.50 12.51
CA LEU A 308 -20.58 -7.81 11.88
C LEU A 308 -21.40 -7.82 10.59
N VAL A 309 -20.74 -8.09 9.47
CA VAL A 309 -21.31 -7.95 8.11
C VAL A 309 -21.09 -9.25 7.32
N PRO A 310 -22.08 -9.78 6.58
CA PRO A 310 -21.87 -10.93 5.70
C PRO A 310 -20.73 -10.67 4.71
N ALA A 311 -19.86 -11.65 4.47
CA ALA A 311 -18.72 -11.47 3.56
C ALA A 311 -19.13 -11.02 2.15
N ALA A 312 -20.24 -11.55 1.62
CA ALA A 312 -20.80 -11.14 0.33
C ALA A 312 -21.22 -9.65 0.33
N HIS A 313 -21.77 -9.15 1.44
CA HIS A 313 -22.15 -7.74 1.55
C HIS A 313 -20.90 -6.84 1.60
N VAL A 314 -19.83 -7.27 2.27
CA VAL A 314 -18.55 -6.55 2.27
C VAL A 314 -18.00 -6.41 0.85
N ALA A 315 -18.06 -7.48 0.04
CA ALA A 315 -17.66 -7.43 -1.36
C ALA A 315 -18.50 -6.39 -2.15
N ASN A 316 -19.83 -6.41 -2.01
CA ASN A 316 -20.72 -5.44 -2.62
C ASN A 316 -20.42 -3.99 -2.20
N ILE A 317 -20.15 -3.75 -0.91
CA ILE A 317 -19.78 -2.44 -0.38
C ILE A 317 -18.50 -1.94 -1.05
N ILE A 318 -17.48 -2.79 -1.13
CA ILE A 318 -16.20 -2.43 -1.75
C ILE A 318 -16.39 -2.13 -3.25
N GLN A 319 -17.21 -2.91 -3.93
CA GLN A 319 -17.48 -2.75 -5.36
C GLN A 319 -18.21 -1.44 -5.67
N ARG A 320 -19.14 -1.01 -4.80
CA ARG A 320 -20.16 0.01 -5.15
C ARG A 320 -19.99 1.35 -4.42
N ALA A 321 -19.21 1.41 -3.36
CA ALA A 321 -19.07 2.60 -2.52
C ALA A 321 -17.61 2.94 -2.18
N GLU A 322 -17.41 4.14 -1.64
CA GLU A 322 -16.12 4.62 -1.14
C GLU A 322 -16.11 4.73 0.39
N PHE A 323 -16.74 3.76 1.07
CA PHE A 323 -16.80 3.73 2.54
C PHE A 323 -15.52 3.23 3.20
N PHE A 324 -14.81 2.29 2.55
CA PHE A 324 -13.56 1.75 3.07
C PHE A 324 -12.39 2.70 2.85
N LYS A 325 -11.53 2.79 3.86
CA LYS A 325 -10.17 3.32 3.70
C LYS A 325 -9.51 2.63 2.50
N PRO A 326 -8.89 3.38 1.56
CA PRO A 326 -8.57 2.85 0.23
C PRO A 326 -7.77 1.54 0.22
N ASN A 327 -6.73 1.45 1.05
CA ASN A 327 -5.88 0.27 1.09
C ASN A 327 -6.52 -0.94 1.78
N CYS A 328 -7.64 -0.77 2.48
CA CYS A 328 -8.39 -1.89 3.06
C CYS A 328 -9.24 -2.60 2.01
N SER A 329 -9.76 -1.86 1.03
CA SER A 329 -10.47 -2.43 -0.10
C SER A 329 -9.64 -3.46 -0.86
N ILE A 330 -8.34 -3.20 -1.07
CA ILE A 330 -7.48 -4.11 -1.83
C ILE A 330 -7.05 -5.35 -1.04
N VAL A 331 -7.06 -5.30 0.30
CA VAL A 331 -6.75 -6.45 1.16
C VAL A 331 -7.90 -7.46 1.19
N HIS A 332 -9.14 -7.00 1.20
CA HIS A 332 -10.29 -7.89 1.14
C HIS A 332 -10.37 -8.72 -0.16
N PHE A 333 -9.70 -8.32 -1.25
CA PHE A 333 -9.70 -9.06 -2.53
C PHE A 333 -8.77 -10.26 -2.59
N SER A 334 -7.89 -10.47 -1.62
CA SER A 334 -6.96 -11.62 -1.68
C SER A 334 -7.62 -12.97 -1.34
N ARG A 335 -8.95 -13.06 -1.41
CA ARG A 335 -9.75 -14.26 -1.20
C ARG A 335 -10.78 -14.46 -2.30
#